data_AF-A3QMA5-F1
#
_entry.id   AF-A3QMA5-F1
#
_cell.length_a   1.000
_cell.length_b   1.000
_cell.length_c   1.000
_cell.angle_alpha   90.00
_cell.angle_beta   90.00
_cell.angle_gamma   90.00
#
_symmetry.space_group_name_H-M   'P 1'
#
loop_
_entity.id
_entity.type
_entity.pdbx_description
1 polymer ?
#
loop_
_entity_poly.entity_id
_entity_poly.type
_entity_poly.pdbx_seq_one_letter_code
_entity_poly.pdbx_strand_id
1 'polypeptide(L)'
;MIFSINNGDFQIWLPLYIIYSDSYIYKGALLIEALLTVIVLIFTVISGFIILTTTAFHKNFNSLIAIVILSWLFAMVGKILTFPYLIGIIKFENCNLTNPWWTSDVAKMIPLDNFKGAWPLFLGGALTWYYIFMMTTCLFTLAMERTFASFLIKNYENTPRPYLLALLVLFQQFIIFTTTYLIFFNKLQFIPIIIFLVVINTSAMIGFFLNRQYSLKILRLFKKKPEESMRNYTLAVRFQAKENLRVFNLTARVFSVGFLLILTGVLAIIIVTFDIIPTWNTPLNRVFECLIHLNPLIICPVLILSVNTWSKALLNIRLPLIHHLMLQIPCINEQPPPAGKVTSQSQKLETYTYFLQLQVAWE
;
A
#
# COMPACT_ATOMS: atom_id res chain seq x y z
N MET A 1 8.18 18.93 -10.36
CA MET A 1 8.82 20.21 -10.68
C MET A 1 10.24 20.23 -10.12
N ILE A 2 11.18 20.89 -10.82
CA ILE A 2 12.62 20.84 -10.51
C ILE A 2 13.13 22.23 -10.10
N PHE A 3 13.92 22.26 -9.03
CA PHE A 3 14.61 23.44 -8.51
C PHE A 3 16.10 23.36 -8.83
N SER A 4 16.69 24.46 -9.27
CA SER A 4 18.13 24.64 -9.43
C SER A 4 18.66 25.41 -8.22
N ILE A 5 19.54 24.80 -7.43
CA ILE A 5 20.06 25.37 -6.19
C ILE A 5 21.51 25.80 -6.40
N ASN A 6 21.88 26.95 -5.82
CA ASN A 6 23.23 27.54 -5.92
C ASN A 6 23.70 27.66 -7.37
N ASN A 7 22.92 28.33 -8.23
CA ASN A 7 23.25 28.52 -9.66
C ASN A 7 23.50 27.22 -10.45
N GLY A 8 22.94 26.08 -10.02
CA GLY A 8 22.99 24.82 -10.77
C GLY A 8 23.91 23.74 -10.19
N ASP A 9 24.56 23.98 -9.04
CA ASP A 9 25.37 22.95 -8.37
C ASP A 9 24.55 21.69 -8.06
N PHE A 10 23.29 21.88 -7.64
CA PHE A 10 22.38 20.78 -7.34
C PHE A 10 21.00 21.03 -7.94
N GLN A 11 20.37 19.95 -8.39
CA GLN A 11 19.00 19.95 -8.91
C GLN A 11 18.12 19.13 -7.98
N ILE A 12 17.02 19.70 -7.51
CA ILE A 12 16.06 18.99 -6.65
C ILE A 12 14.74 18.81 -7.37
N TRP A 13 14.31 17.57 -7.53
CA TRP A 13 13.04 17.24 -8.15
C TRP A 13 11.99 16.85 -7.11
N LEU A 14 10.92 17.62 -7.03
CA LEU A 14 9.79 17.39 -6.13
C LEU A 14 8.56 16.87 -6.89
N PRO A 15 7.74 16.01 -6.26
CA PRO A 15 6.50 15.48 -6.85
C PRO A 15 5.36 16.51 -6.74
N LEU A 16 5.60 17.73 -7.19
CA LEU A 16 4.68 18.87 -7.19
C LEU A 16 4.66 19.51 -8.59
N TYR A 17 3.51 20.03 -9.01
CA TYR A 17 3.35 20.81 -10.25
C TYR A 17 3.07 22.28 -9.98
N ILE A 18 2.27 22.56 -8.94
CA ILE A 18 1.86 23.91 -8.53
C ILE A 18 2.42 24.17 -7.13
N ILE A 19 3.17 25.24 -6.97
CA ILE A 19 3.58 25.72 -5.64
C ILE A 19 2.46 26.50 -5.00
N TYR A 20 1.75 27.33 -5.77
CA TYR A 20 0.69 28.20 -5.27
C TYR A 20 -0.24 28.58 -6.44
N SER A 21 -1.52 28.76 -6.14
CA SER A 21 -2.50 29.33 -7.07
C SER A 21 -3.49 30.22 -6.32
N ASP A 22 -3.80 31.38 -6.87
CA ASP A 22 -4.83 32.28 -6.34
C ASP A 22 -6.27 31.83 -6.62
N SER A 23 -6.44 30.79 -7.43
CA SER A 23 -7.77 30.27 -7.75
C SER A 23 -8.51 29.83 -6.49
N TYR A 24 -9.69 30.42 -6.25
CA TYR A 24 -10.60 30.01 -5.17
C TYR A 24 -10.97 28.52 -5.27
N ILE A 25 -11.11 28.00 -6.50
CA ILE A 25 -11.38 26.58 -6.75
C ILE A 25 -10.22 25.72 -6.26
N TYR A 26 -8.97 26.14 -6.51
CA TYR A 26 -7.79 25.43 -6.05
C TYR A 26 -7.68 25.42 -4.52
N LYS A 27 -7.87 26.58 -3.88
CA LYS A 27 -7.86 26.71 -2.41
C LYS A 27 -8.98 25.88 -1.76
N GLY A 28 -10.18 25.89 -2.35
CA GLY A 28 -11.30 25.05 -1.91
C GLY A 28 -10.99 23.56 -2.03
N ALA A 29 -10.41 23.12 -3.15
CA ALA A 29 -9.99 21.72 -3.34
C ALA A 29 -8.90 21.28 -2.36
N LEU A 30 -8.01 22.19 -1.96
CA LEU A 30 -6.98 21.93 -0.95
C LEU A 30 -7.58 21.77 0.46
N LEU A 31 -8.59 22.59 0.80
CA LEU A 31 -9.33 22.46 2.05
C LEU A 31 -10.08 21.12 2.14
N ILE A 32 -10.74 20.71 1.06
CA ILE A 32 -11.43 19.41 0.99
C ILE A 32 -10.44 18.26 1.18
N GLU A 33 -9.27 18.31 0.51
CA GLU A 33 -8.21 17.31 0.72
C GLU A 33 -7.71 17.29 2.16
N ALA A 34 -7.56 18.44 2.82
CA ALA A 34 -7.14 18.51 4.22
C ALA A 34 -8.16 17.81 5.14
N LEU A 35 -9.46 18.00 4.91
CA LEU A 35 -10.52 17.28 5.64
C LEU A 35 -10.47 15.77 5.38
N LEU A 36 -10.33 15.38 4.11
CA LEU A 36 -10.19 13.97 3.73
C LEU A 36 -8.93 13.33 4.33
N THR A 37 -7.84 14.09 4.49
CA THR A 37 -6.60 13.64 5.11
C THR A 37 -6.81 13.21 6.57
N VAL A 38 -7.65 13.92 7.32
CA VAL A 38 -8.00 13.53 8.70
C VAL A 38 -8.74 12.19 8.70
N ILE A 39 -9.66 11.98 7.77
CA ILE A 39 -10.38 10.71 7.61
C ILE A 39 -9.39 9.58 7.23
N VAL A 40 -8.46 9.85 6.31
CA VAL A 40 -7.41 8.90 5.91
C VAL A 40 -6.54 8.49 7.10
N LEU A 41 -6.16 9.44 7.97
CA LEU A 41 -5.39 9.17 9.17
C LEU A 41 -6.12 8.18 10.08
N ILE A 42 -7.41 8.42 10.35
CA ILE A 42 -8.24 7.55 11.18
C ILE A 42 -8.28 6.14 10.60
N PHE A 43 -8.60 5.99 9.31
CA PHE A 43 -8.64 4.69 8.65
C PHE A 43 -7.30 3.97 8.66
N THR A 44 -6.21 4.69 8.41
CA THR A 44 -4.86 4.14 8.36
C THR A 44 -4.43 3.59 9.71
N VAL A 45 -4.64 4.36 10.79
CA VAL A 45 -4.28 3.95 12.15
C VAL A 45 -5.13 2.76 12.60
N ILE A 46 -6.45 2.80 12.38
CA ILE A 46 -7.35 1.69 12.72
C ILE A 46 -6.96 0.43 11.94
N SER A 47 -6.70 0.55 10.64
CA SER A 47 -6.32 -0.59 9.81
C SER A 47 -5.00 -1.20 10.25
N GLY A 48 -3.99 -0.36 10.52
CA GLY A 48 -2.71 -0.80 11.07
C GLY A 48 -2.88 -1.54 12.40
N PHE A 49 -3.69 -1.00 13.31
CA PHE A 49 -4.00 -1.64 14.59
C PHE A 49 -4.68 -3.00 14.41
N ILE A 50 -5.72 -3.10 13.58
CA ILE A 50 -6.43 -4.36 13.32
C ILE A 50 -5.46 -5.41 12.76
N ILE A 51 -4.64 -5.04 11.77
CA ILE A 51 -3.73 -5.98 11.10
C ILE A 51 -2.66 -6.50 12.07
N LEU A 52 -2.15 -5.65 12.96
CA LEU A 52 -1.14 -6.04 13.96
C LEU A 52 -1.71 -6.89 15.10
N THR A 53 -2.95 -6.65 15.49
CA THR A 53 -3.57 -7.32 16.65
C THR A 53 -4.27 -8.63 16.29
N THR A 54 -4.68 -8.82 15.03
CA THR A 54 -5.42 -10.02 14.60
C THR A 54 -4.53 -10.98 13.82
N THR A 55 -4.61 -12.28 14.13
CA THR A 55 -3.82 -13.33 13.47
C THR A 55 -4.55 -13.91 12.27
N ALA A 56 -4.75 -13.09 11.23
CA ALA A 56 -5.35 -13.57 9.96
C ALA A 56 -4.38 -14.39 9.09
N PHE A 57 -3.09 -14.03 9.11
CA PHE A 57 -2.00 -14.67 8.38
C PHE A 57 -0.78 -14.82 9.28
N HIS A 58 0.26 -15.49 8.77
CA HIS A 58 1.54 -15.58 9.46
C HIS A 58 2.07 -14.18 9.85
N LYS A 59 2.67 -14.08 11.04
CA LYS A 59 3.09 -12.81 11.67
C LYS A 59 3.95 -11.93 10.77
N ASN A 60 4.87 -12.53 10.00
CA ASN A 60 5.74 -11.79 9.07
C ASN A 60 4.91 -11.04 8.02
N PHE A 61 3.87 -11.67 7.47
CA PHE A 61 3.02 -11.08 6.44
C PHE A 61 2.16 -9.96 6.98
N ASN A 62 1.51 -10.18 8.14
CA ASN A 62 0.74 -9.14 8.82
C ASN A 62 1.61 -7.92 9.14
N SER A 63 2.82 -8.14 9.67
CA SER A 63 3.77 -7.05 9.94
C SER A 63 4.17 -6.29 8.68
N LEU A 64 4.44 -6.97 7.55
CA LEU A 64 4.76 -6.29 6.29
C LEU A 64 3.59 -5.42 5.81
N ILE A 65 2.36 -5.94 5.83
CA ILE A 65 1.19 -5.16 5.44
C ILE A 65 1.02 -3.95 6.38
N ALA A 66 1.17 -4.15 7.68
CA ALA A 66 1.04 -3.06 8.64
C ALA A 66 2.09 -1.95 8.39
N ILE A 67 3.35 -2.32 8.09
CA ILE A 67 4.40 -1.36 7.72
C ILE A 67 4.00 -0.58 6.47
N VAL A 68 3.48 -1.25 5.44
CA VAL A 68 3.02 -0.61 4.20
C VAL A 68 1.89 0.39 4.48
N ILE A 69 0.87 -0.02 5.23
CA ILE A 69 -0.27 0.85 5.55
C ILE A 69 0.16 2.04 6.40
N LEU A 70 0.91 1.80 7.47
CA LEU A 70 1.38 2.86 8.39
C LEU A 70 2.44 3.78 7.75
N SER A 71 3.08 3.37 6.65
CA SER A 71 4.01 4.23 5.91
C SER A 71 3.36 5.51 5.38
N TRP A 72 2.03 5.53 5.22
CA TRP A 72 1.28 6.73 4.83
C TRP A 72 1.46 7.89 5.83
N LEU A 73 1.80 7.61 7.09
CA LEU A 73 2.13 8.65 8.07
C LEU A 73 3.30 9.54 7.61
N PHE A 74 4.27 9.00 6.86
CA PHE A 74 5.34 9.80 6.26
C PHE A 74 4.80 10.73 5.16
N ALA A 75 3.85 10.28 4.35
CA ALA A 75 3.19 11.13 3.36
C ALA A 75 2.39 12.24 4.03
N MET A 76 1.70 11.95 5.14
CA MET A 76 1.00 12.95 5.94
C MET A 76 1.96 14.03 6.47
N VAL A 77 3.09 13.64 7.06
CA VAL A 77 4.11 14.59 7.51
C VAL A 77 4.62 15.41 6.33
N GLY A 78 4.90 14.78 5.19
CA GLY A 78 5.33 15.49 3.99
C GLY A 78 4.29 16.49 3.47
N LYS A 79 3.01 16.15 3.56
CA LYS A 79 1.90 17.04 3.20
C LYS A 79 1.83 18.24 4.15
N ILE A 80 1.94 18.03 5.46
CA ILE A 80 1.96 19.12 6.45
C ILE A 80 3.09 20.12 6.17
N LEU A 81 4.29 19.61 5.83
CA LEU A 81 5.45 20.47 5.54
C LEU A 81 5.31 21.26 4.23
N THR A 82 4.63 20.69 3.22
CA THR A 82 4.41 21.35 1.92
C THR A 82 3.20 22.29 1.92
N PHE A 83 2.25 22.10 2.84
CA PHE A 83 0.98 22.83 2.89
C PHE A 83 1.09 24.36 2.93
N PRO A 84 2.01 24.99 3.71
CA PRO A 84 2.15 26.45 3.74
C PRO A 84 2.55 27.05 2.39
N TYR A 85 3.29 26.29 1.58
CA TYR A 85 3.66 26.68 0.23
C TYR A 85 2.44 26.62 -0.69
N LEU A 86 1.70 25.49 -0.65
CA LEU A 86 0.50 25.24 -1.46
C LEU A 86 -0.60 26.31 -1.28
N ILE A 87 -0.79 26.80 -0.05
CA ILE A 87 -1.74 27.90 0.24
C ILE A 87 -1.21 29.26 -0.25
N GLY A 88 0.10 29.42 -0.39
CA GLY A 88 0.76 30.69 -0.71
C GLY A 88 1.05 31.55 0.51
N ILE A 89 1.17 30.97 1.71
CA ILE A 89 1.67 31.67 2.90
C ILE A 89 3.16 32.00 2.70
N ILE A 90 3.91 31.03 2.17
CA ILE A 90 5.32 31.19 1.79
C ILE A 90 5.39 31.21 0.26
N LYS A 91 5.82 32.32 -0.32
CA LYS A 91 5.94 32.52 -1.77
C LYS A 91 7.40 32.68 -2.18
N PHE A 92 7.71 32.30 -3.41
CA PHE A 92 9.00 32.56 -4.05
C PHE A 92 8.81 33.61 -5.13
N GLU A 93 9.66 34.64 -5.16
CA GLU A 93 9.55 35.76 -6.09
C GLU A 93 9.70 35.35 -7.56
N ASN A 94 10.48 34.28 -7.84
CA ASN A 94 10.83 33.82 -9.19
C ASN A 94 10.03 32.60 -9.69
N CYS A 95 8.86 32.30 -9.11
CA CYS A 95 8.05 31.16 -9.52
C CYS A 95 6.93 31.56 -10.49
N ASN A 96 6.99 31.06 -11.73
CA ASN A 96 5.80 30.99 -12.58
C ASN A 96 4.73 30.10 -11.91
N LEU A 97 3.45 30.43 -12.11
CA LEU A 97 2.31 29.67 -11.58
C LEU A 97 2.30 28.20 -12.06
N THR A 98 2.86 27.93 -13.24
CA THR A 98 2.90 26.61 -13.89
C THR A 98 4.30 26.32 -14.38
N ASN A 99 4.99 25.38 -13.74
CA ASN A 99 6.31 24.89 -14.17
C ASN A 99 6.19 23.46 -14.68
N PRO A 100 7.04 23.04 -15.64
CA PRO A 100 7.03 21.67 -16.12
C PRO A 100 7.25 20.69 -14.95
N TRP A 101 6.49 19.59 -14.95
CA TRP A 101 6.57 18.60 -13.89
C TRP A 101 7.95 17.92 -13.86
N TRP A 102 8.53 17.67 -15.03
CA TRP A 102 9.93 17.29 -15.23
C TRP A 102 10.48 17.99 -16.48
N THR A 103 11.74 18.37 -16.48
CA THR A 103 12.42 19.01 -17.62
C THR A 103 13.92 18.73 -17.56
N SER A 104 14.55 18.54 -18.72
CA SER A 104 16.01 18.50 -18.84
C SER A 104 16.63 19.89 -19.01
N ASP A 105 15.82 20.88 -19.36
CA ASP A 105 16.27 22.26 -19.57
C ASP A 105 16.40 22.99 -18.22
N VAL A 106 17.63 23.40 -17.90
CA VAL A 106 17.97 24.13 -16.66
C VAL A 106 17.31 25.50 -16.62
N ALA A 107 17.07 26.15 -17.78
CA ALA A 107 16.42 27.45 -17.84
C ALA A 107 14.95 27.42 -17.41
N LYS A 108 14.31 26.24 -17.46
CA LYS A 108 12.93 26.03 -17.01
C LYS A 108 12.82 25.60 -15.54
N MET A 109 13.95 25.46 -14.84
CA MET A 109 13.99 25.12 -13.41
C MET A 109 13.86 26.39 -12.58
N ILE A 110 13.29 26.27 -11.37
CA ILE A 110 13.18 27.42 -10.46
C ILE A 110 14.55 27.66 -9.81
N PRO A 111 15.15 28.85 -9.98
CA PRO A 111 16.39 29.20 -9.30
C PRO A 111 16.14 29.49 -7.82
N LEU A 112 16.94 28.91 -6.94
CA LEU A 112 16.99 29.23 -5.51
C LEU A 112 18.44 29.39 -5.05
N ASP A 113 18.71 30.47 -4.32
CA ASP A 113 20.06 30.80 -3.84
C ASP A 113 20.54 29.89 -2.72
N ASN A 114 19.63 29.31 -1.94
CA ASN A 114 19.99 28.46 -0.79
C ASN A 114 18.90 27.45 -0.44
N PHE A 115 19.32 26.21 -0.15
CA PHE A 115 18.45 25.14 0.34
C PHE A 115 17.75 25.49 1.66
N LYS A 116 18.41 26.25 2.55
CA LYS A 116 17.91 26.51 3.92
C LYS A 116 16.58 27.27 3.95
N GLY A 117 16.28 28.11 2.96
CA GLY A 117 15.03 28.89 2.94
C GLY A 117 13.77 28.05 2.67
N ALA A 118 13.93 26.90 2.01
CA ALA A 118 12.82 26.04 1.58
C ALA A 118 12.95 24.59 2.08
N TRP A 119 13.73 24.35 3.14
CA TRP A 119 13.95 23.01 3.69
C TRP A 119 12.66 22.21 4.00
N PRO A 120 11.54 22.81 4.49
CA PRO A 120 10.31 22.05 4.74
C PRO A 120 9.69 21.54 3.44
N LEU A 121 9.70 22.35 2.37
CA LEU A 121 9.23 21.96 1.04
C LEU A 121 10.03 20.76 0.52
N PHE A 122 11.36 20.82 0.65
CA PHE A 122 12.26 19.77 0.20
C PHE A 122 12.09 18.48 1.01
N LEU A 123 12.07 18.56 2.33
CA LEU A 123 11.83 17.38 3.17
C LEU A 123 10.45 16.78 2.91
N GLY A 124 9.41 17.61 2.77
CA GLY A 124 8.08 17.12 2.50
C GLY A 124 7.94 16.45 1.13
N GLY A 125 8.61 16.97 0.10
CA GLY A 125 8.68 16.31 -1.20
C GLY A 125 9.49 15.01 -1.16
N ALA A 126 10.59 14.95 -0.41
CA ALA A 126 11.35 13.71 -0.21
C ALA A 126 10.53 12.61 0.49
N LEU A 127 9.76 12.98 1.52
CA LEU A 127 8.84 12.06 2.22
C LEU A 127 7.70 11.58 1.30
N THR A 128 7.25 12.44 0.39
CA THR A 128 6.25 12.05 -0.62
C THR A 128 6.83 11.05 -1.61
N TRP A 129 8.06 11.28 -2.11
CA TRP A 129 8.76 10.31 -2.94
C TRP A 129 8.98 8.97 -2.24
N TYR A 130 9.43 9.01 -0.98
CA TYR A 130 9.57 7.83 -0.14
C TYR A 130 8.28 7.00 -0.12
N TYR A 131 7.14 7.66 0.11
CA TYR A 131 5.86 6.99 0.14
C TYR A 131 5.42 6.41 -1.21
N ILE A 132 5.62 7.14 -2.32
CA ILE A 132 5.34 6.63 -3.68
C ILE A 132 6.14 5.34 -3.93
N PHE A 133 7.42 5.32 -3.55
CA PHE A 133 8.25 4.13 -3.70
C PHE A 133 7.90 3.01 -2.73
N MET A 134 7.50 3.34 -1.51
CA MET A 134 6.98 2.36 -0.57
C MET A 134 5.76 1.63 -1.15
N MET A 135 4.82 2.38 -1.72
CA MET A 135 3.64 1.82 -2.37
C MET A 135 3.97 1.01 -3.62
N THR A 136 4.91 1.46 -4.44
CA THR A 136 5.29 0.73 -5.66
C THR A 136 6.02 -0.57 -5.33
N THR A 137 6.94 -0.53 -4.36
CA THR A 137 7.78 -1.69 -4.01
C THR A 137 7.05 -2.70 -3.11
N CYS A 138 5.93 -2.32 -2.47
CA CYS A 138 5.26 -3.19 -1.49
C CYS A 138 4.83 -4.54 -2.05
N LEU A 139 4.24 -4.57 -3.26
CA LEU A 139 3.79 -5.81 -3.88
C LEU A 139 4.96 -6.75 -4.16
N PHE A 140 6.10 -6.19 -4.53
CA PHE A 140 7.32 -6.95 -4.76
C PHE A 140 7.84 -7.57 -3.46
N THR A 141 7.91 -6.80 -2.37
CA THR A 141 8.30 -7.33 -1.04
C THR A 141 7.34 -8.40 -0.53
N LEU A 142 6.03 -8.20 -0.69
CA LEU A 142 5.03 -9.20 -0.31
C LEU A 142 5.15 -10.47 -1.17
N ALA A 143 5.43 -10.34 -2.48
CA ALA A 143 5.65 -11.48 -3.36
C ALA A 143 6.93 -12.25 -2.98
N MET A 144 8.02 -11.55 -2.61
CA MET A 144 9.23 -12.19 -2.11
C MET A 144 8.97 -12.94 -0.79
N GLU A 145 8.24 -12.32 0.14
CA GLU A 145 7.91 -12.97 1.41
C GLU A 145 7.10 -14.27 1.19
N ARG A 146 6.11 -14.24 0.29
CA ARG A 146 5.35 -15.44 -0.11
C ARG A 146 6.21 -16.49 -0.80
N THR A 147 7.20 -16.05 -1.59
CA THR A 147 8.17 -16.92 -2.24
C THR A 147 9.03 -17.65 -1.20
N PHE A 148 9.55 -16.95 -0.19
CA PHE A 148 10.27 -17.57 0.92
C PHE A 148 9.38 -18.52 1.73
N ALA A 149 8.12 -18.14 1.98
CA ALA A 149 7.16 -19.01 2.66
C ALA A 149 6.88 -20.30 1.86
N SER A 150 6.82 -20.24 0.53
CA SER A 150 6.70 -21.40 -0.35
C SER A 150 7.98 -22.24 -0.41
N PHE A 151 9.15 -21.62 -0.44
CA PHE A 151 10.43 -22.36 -0.44
C PHE A 151 10.68 -23.08 0.89
N LEU A 152 10.32 -22.45 2.00
CA LEU A 152 10.49 -22.98 3.36
C LEU A 152 9.23 -23.69 3.88
N ILE A 153 8.33 -24.10 2.99
CA ILE A 153 6.97 -24.56 3.31
C ILE A 153 6.87 -25.65 4.38
N LYS A 154 7.90 -26.50 4.51
CA LYS A 154 7.92 -27.58 5.52
C LYS A 154 8.01 -27.06 6.95
N ASN A 155 8.74 -25.96 7.15
CA ASN A 155 9.13 -25.47 8.48
C ASN A 155 8.80 -23.98 8.70
N TYR A 156 8.11 -23.32 7.77
CA TYR A 156 7.81 -21.89 7.86
C TYR A 156 6.97 -21.55 9.09
N GLU A 157 5.89 -22.31 9.31
CA GLU A 157 4.98 -22.16 10.45
C GLU A 157 5.60 -22.56 11.80
N ASN A 158 6.52 -23.53 11.79
CA ASN A 158 7.04 -24.13 13.02
C ASN A 158 8.22 -23.35 13.62
N THR A 159 8.85 -22.47 12.84
CA THR A 159 10.05 -21.76 13.27
C THR A 159 9.82 -20.25 13.16
N PRO A 160 9.88 -19.49 14.27
CA PRO A 160 9.82 -18.04 14.19
C PRO A 160 11.05 -17.52 13.42
N ARG A 161 10.81 -16.80 12.32
CA ARG A 161 11.88 -16.21 11.48
C ARG A 161 11.75 -14.69 11.43
N PRO A 162 11.95 -13.97 12.55
CA PRO A 162 11.90 -12.50 12.55
C PRO A 162 13.02 -11.90 11.70
N TYR A 163 14.16 -12.59 11.57
CA TYR A 163 15.26 -12.17 10.71
C TYR A 163 14.86 -12.10 9.23
N LEU A 164 13.91 -12.94 8.77
CA LEU A 164 13.44 -12.90 7.40
C LEU A 164 12.65 -11.62 7.13
N LEU A 165 11.76 -11.26 8.05
CA LEU A 165 11.05 -9.98 8.01
C LEU A 165 12.04 -8.81 8.01
N ALA A 166 13.00 -8.81 8.92
CA ALA A 166 14.02 -7.76 8.99
C ALA A 166 14.81 -7.63 7.68
N LEU A 167 15.26 -8.75 7.10
CA LEU A 167 15.99 -8.77 5.82
C LEU A 167 15.15 -8.18 4.69
N LEU A 168 13.88 -8.58 4.58
CA LEU A 168 12.97 -8.08 3.55
C LEU A 168 12.70 -6.58 3.69
N VAL A 169 12.48 -6.11 4.92
CA VAL A 169 12.29 -4.68 5.20
C VAL A 169 13.56 -3.90 4.87
N LEU A 170 14.73 -4.34 5.34
CA LEU A 170 16.00 -3.67 5.05
C LEU A 170 16.29 -3.62 3.54
N PHE A 171 16.04 -4.72 2.83
CA PHE A 171 16.19 -4.77 1.38
C PHE A 171 15.24 -3.79 0.67
N GLN A 172 13.97 -3.75 1.08
CA GLN A 172 13.02 -2.79 0.53
C GLN A 172 13.43 -1.34 0.82
N GLN A 173 13.83 -1.03 2.06
CA GLN A 173 14.28 0.30 2.45
C GLN A 173 15.52 0.71 1.66
N PHE A 174 16.47 -0.19 1.41
CA PHE A 174 17.63 0.07 0.57
C PHE A 174 17.22 0.50 -0.86
N ILE A 175 16.28 -0.21 -1.49
CA ILE A 175 15.75 0.15 -2.81
C ILE A 175 15.06 1.52 -2.77
N ILE A 176 14.21 1.76 -1.77
CA ILE A 176 13.46 3.01 -1.63
C ILE A 176 14.41 4.19 -1.43
N PHE A 177 15.36 4.10 -0.49
CA PHE A 177 16.30 5.18 -0.21
C PHE A 177 17.20 5.48 -1.42
N THR A 178 17.70 4.44 -2.09
CA THR A 178 18.53 4.60 -3.29
C THR A 178 17.72 5.29 -4.40
N THR A 179 16.51 4.82 -4.68
CA THR A 179 15.70 5.38 -5.78
C THR A 179 15.21 6.78 -5.44
N THR A 180 14.81 7.03 -4.19
CA THR A 180 14.41 8.35 -3.70
C THR A 180 15.57 9.33 -3.81
N TYR A 181 16.78 8.95 -3.40
CA TYR A 181 17.97 9.79 -3.54
C TYR A 181 18.25 10.14 -5.01
N LEU A 182 18.26 9.14 -5.90
CA LEU A 182 18.53 9.35 -7.32
C LEU A 182 17.50 10.26 -7.99
N ILE A 183 16.22 10.08 -7.66
CA ILE A 183 15.14 10.95 -8.15
C ILE A 183 15.24 12.34 -7.56
N PHE A 184 15.37 12.43 -6.24
CA PHE A 184 15.31 13.68 -5.52
C PHE A 184 16.40 14.63 -5.99
N PHE A 185 17.60 14.12 -6.28
CA PHE A 185 18.71 14.91 -6.85
C PHE A 185 18.72 14.96 -8.39
N ASN A 186 17.60 14.63 -9.04
CA ASN A 186 17.43 14.60 -10.51
C ASN A 186 18.56 13.85 -11.25
N LYS A 187 19.13 12.80 -10.64
CA LYS A 187 20.17 11.95 -11.24
C LYS A 187 19.59 10.88 -12.15
N LEU A 188 18.29 10.65 -12.04
CA LEU A 188 17.55 9.66 -12.82
C LEU A 188 16.48 10.38 -13.65
N GLN A 189 16.52 10.18 -14.96
CA GLN A 189 15.54 10.77 -15.88
C GLN A 189 14.16 10.13 -15.75
N PHE A 190 13.13 10.83 -16.20
CA PHE A 190 11.74 10.39 -16.09
C PHE A 190 11.47 9.00 -16.70
N ILE A 191 11.93 8.72 -17.92
CA ILE A 191 11.64 7.47 -18.63
C ILE A 191 12.15 6.22 -17.90
N PRO A 192 13.43 6.13 -17.47
CA PRO A 192 13.89 4.95 -16.76
C PRO A 192 13.17 4.69 -15.43
N ILE A 193 12.60 5.71 -14.79
CA ILE A 193 11.75 5.53 -13.58
C ILE A 193 10.49 4.79 -13.94
N ILE A 194 9.77 5.24 -14.98
CA ILE A 194 8.55 4.58 -15.44
C ILE A 194 8.85 3.12 -15.79
N ILE A 195 9.96 2.84 -16.48
CA ILE A 195 10.41 1.47 -16.78
C ILE A 195 10.64 0.68 -15.50
N PHE A 196 11.36 1.23 -14.52
CA PHE A 196 11.59 0.60 -13.22
C PHE A 196 10.28 0.26 -12.50
N LEU A 197 9.34 1.21 -12.43
CA LEU A 197 8.02 1.03 -11.80
C LEU A 197 7.22 -0.10 -12.49
N VAL A 198 7.26 -0.17 -13.82
CA VAL A 198 6.58 -1.23 -14.59
C VAL A 198 7.25 -2.59 -14.35
N VAL A 199 8.59 -2.66 -14.42
CA VAL A 199 9.36 -3.89 -14.23
C VAL A 199 9.15 -4.47 -12.83
N ILE A 200 9.24 -3.66 -11.78
CA ILE A 200 9.11 -4.14 -10.40
C ILE A 200 7.70 -4.67 -10.09
N ASN A 201 6.66 -3.99 -10.57
CA ASN A 201 5.28 -4.44 -10.40
C ASN A 201 4.97 -5.69 -11.23
N THR A 202 5.48 -5.75 -12.46
CA THR A 202 5.35 -6.95 -13.31
C THR A 202 6.03 -8.15 -12.66
N SER A 203 7.23 -7.95 -12.10
CA SER A 203 7.98 -8.99 -11.36
C SER A 203 7.22 -9.47 -10.13
N ALA A 204 6.58 -8.56 -9.39
CA ALA A 204 5.72 -8.91 -8.26
C ALA A 204 4.54 -9.80 -8.69
N MET A 205 3.86 -9.45 -9.78
CA MET A 205 2.73 -10.22 -10.31
C MET A 205 3.14 -11.62 -10.78
N ILE A 206 4.28 -11.74 -11.45
CA ILE A 206 4.87 -13.04 -11.80
C ILE A 206 5.16 -13.84 -10.54
N GLY A 207 5.76 -13.23 -9.51
CA GLY A 207 6.03 -13.86 -8.23
C GLY A 207 4.76 -14.41 -7.56
N PHE A 208 3.69 -13.63 -7.47
CA PHE A 208 2.41 -14.09 -6.94
C PHE A 208 1.79 -15.22 -7.77
N PHE A 209 1.85 -15.12 -9.11
CA PHE A 209 1.34 -16.15 -10.00
C PHE A 209 2.07 -17.48 -9.83
N LEU A 210 3.40 -17.47 -9.80
CA LEU A 210 4.22 -18.67 -9.58
C LEU A 210 3.93 -19.31 -8.21
N ASN A 211 3.84 -18.49 -7.15
CA ASN A 211 3.47 -18.96 -5.81
C ASN A 211 2.09 -19.62 -5.78
N ARG A 212 1.12 -19.06 -6.51
CA ARG A 212 -0.21 -19.67 -6.65
C ARG A 212 -0.13 -21.02 -7.35
N GLN A 213 0.58 -21.11 -8.48
CA GLN A 213 0.69 -22.38 -9.22
C GLN A 213 1.37 -23.46 -8.37
N TYR A 214 2.42 -23.09 -7.64
CA TYR A 214 3.10 -23.99 -6.71
C TYR A 214 2.15 -24.48 -5.59
N SER A 215 1.42 -23.55 -4.96
CA SER A 215 0.48 -23.88 -3.89
C SER A 215 -0.67 -24.77 -4.38
N LEU A 216 -1.22 -24.51 -5.57
CA LEU A 216 -2.22 -25.37 -6.20
C LEU A 216 -1.68 -26.77 -6.52
N LYS A 217 -0.43 -26.87 -7.00
CA LYS A 217 0.21 -28.16 -7.27
C LYS A 217 0.29 -29.00 -6.00
N ILE A 218 0.69 -28.40 -4.88
CA ILE A 218 0.75 -29.08 -3.58
C ILE A 218 -0.63 -29.57 -3.15
N LEU A 219 -1.66 -28.72 -3.20
CA LEU A 219 -3.01 -29.13 -2.81
C LEU A 219 -3.59 -30.22 -3.72
N ARG A 220 -3.24 -30.23 -5.02
CA ARG A 220 -3.61 -31.31 -5.93
C ARG A 220 -2.92 -32.63 -5.57
N LEU A 221 -1.66 -32.60 -5.12
CA LEU A 221 -0.97 -33.80 -4.65
C LEU A 221 -1.67 -34.39 -3.43
N PHE A 222 -2.00 -33.56 -2.43
CA PHE A 222 -2.78 -33.99 -1.27
C PHE A 222 -4.13 -34.63 -1.65
N LYS A 223 -4.80 -34.13 -2.69
CA LYS A 223 -6.09 -34.68 -3.16
C LYS A 223 -5.92 -35.98 -3.96
N LYS A 224 -4.93 -36.06 -4.84
CA LYS A 224 -4.76 -37.19 -5.77
C LYS A 224 -4.04 -38.38 -5.14
N LYS A 225 -3.11 -38.12 -4.22
CA LYS A 225 -2.26 -39.14 -3.60
C LYS A 225 -2.13 -38.88 -2.10
N PRO A 226 -3.19 -39.15 -1.32
CA PRO A 226 -3.23 -38.81 0.10
C PRO A 226 -2.13 -39.51 0.89
N GLU A 227 -1.90 -40.80 0.66
CA GLU A 227 -0.87 -41.59 1.36
C GLU A 227 0.56 -41.08 1.09
N GLU A 228 0.91 -40.91 -0.19
CA GLU A 228 2.22 -40.38 -0.59
C GLU A 228 2.43 -38.94 -0.06
N SER A 229 1.36 -38.14 -0.07
CA SER A 229 1.39 -36.77 0.43
C SER A 229 1.53 -36.73 1.93
N MET A 230 0.83 -37.58 2.70
CA MET A 230 1.00 -37.66 4.15
C MET A 230 2.40 -38.10 4.56
N ARG A 231 3.04 -38.96 3.76
CA ARG A 231 4.43 -39.38 3.99
C ARG A 231 5.43 -38.25 3.75
N ASN A 232 5.24 -37.46 2.69
CA ASN A 232 6.22 -36.45 2.25
C ASN A 232 5.93 -35.04 2.78
N TYR A 233 4.68 -34.75 3.15
CA TYR A 233 4.19 -33.44 3.52
C TYR A 233 3.38 -33.49 4.80
N THR A 234 3.76 -32.63 5.75
CA THR A 234 3.06 -32.47 7.02
C THR A 234 1.78 -31.66 6.83
N LEU A 235 0.90 -31.70 7.84
CA LEU A 235 -0.29 -30.87 7.88
C LEU A 235 0.04 -29.37 7.76
N ALA A 236 1.17 -28.94 8.32
CA ALA A 236 1.68 -27.56 8.20
C ALA A 236 1.90 -27.13 6.74
N VAL A 237 2.42 -28.01 5.88
CA VAL A 237 2.59 -27.72 4.45
C VAL A 237 1.25 -27.42 3.78
N ARG A 238 0.21 -28.20 4.11
CA ARG A 238 -1.14 -27.99 3.57
C ARG A 238 -1.71 -26.65 4.01
N PHE A 239 -1.48 -26.26 5.27
CA PHE A 239 -1.93 -24.97 5.79
C PHE A 239 -1.22 -23.80 5.10
N GLN A 240 0.11 -23.86 4.95
CA GLN A 240 0.86 -22.83 4.24
C GLN A 240 0.41 -22.68 2.78
N ALA A 241 0.18 -23.79 2.08
CA ALA A 241 -0.32 -23.76 0.71
C ALA A 241 -1.71 -23.11 0.62
N LYS A 242 -2.62 -23.39 1.56
CA LYS A 242 -3.92 -22.71 1.64
C LYS A 242 -3.76 -21.23 1.97
N GLU A 243 -2.89 -20.87 2.92
CA GLU A 243 -2.62 -19.48 3.26
C GLU A 243 -2.12 -18.68 2.06
N ASN A 244 -1.16 -19.23 1.31
CA ASN A 244 -0.62 -18.58 0.12
C ASN A 244 -1.70 -18.33 -0.95
N LEU A 245 -2.70 -19.21 -1.08
CA LEU A 245 -3.85 -18.97 -1.95
C LEU A 245 -4.79 -17.88 -1.43
N ARG A 246 -5.03 -17.83 -0.11
CA ARG A 246 -5.80 -16.74 0.50
C ARG A 246 -5.11 -15.40 0.29
N VAL A 247 -3.79 -15.36 0.49
CA VAL A 247 -2.96 -14.17 0.19
C VAL A 247 -3.04 -13.80 -1.28
N PHE A 248 -2.92 -14.75 -2.20
CA PHE A 248 -3.08 -14.45 -3.63
C PHE A 248 -4.45 -13.84 -3.94
N ASN A 249 -5.54 -14.39 -3.38
CA ASN A 249 -6.89 -13.86 -3.59
C ASN A 249 -7.08 -12.47 -2.97
N LEU A 250 -6.43 -12.20 -1.82
CA LEU A 250 -6.38 -10.87 -1.21
C LEU A 250 -5.63 -9.90 -2.13
N THR A 251 -4.41 -10.25 -2.53
CA THR A 251 -3.59 -9.44 -3.42
C THR A 251 -4.31 -9.18 -4.74
N ALA A 252 -4.95 -10.17 -5.35
CA ALA A 252 -5.69 -9.99 -6.60
C ALA A 252 -6.83 -8.98 -6.46
N ARG A 253 -7.58 -9.01 -5.34
CA ARG A 253 -8.65 -8.04 -5.05
C ARG A 253 -8.10 -6.62 -4.84
N VAL A 254 -7.10 -6.48 -3.96
CA VAL A 254 -6.46 -5.18 -3.68
C VAL A 254 -5.77 -4.64 -4.92
N PHE A 255 -5.06 -5.48 -5.67
CA PHE A 255 -4.39 -5.11 -6.91
C PHE A 255 -5.38 -4.72 -8.00
N SER A 256 -6.53 -5.39 -8.14
CA SER A 256 -7.51 -4.99 -9.16
C SER A 256 -7.98 -3.55 -8.95
N VAL A 257 -8.20 -3.15 -7.70
CA VAL A 257 -8.57 -1.77 -7.36
C VAL A 257 -7.36 -0.83 -7.45
N GLY A 258 -6.22 -1.23 -6.88
CA GLY A 258 -4.98 -0.44 -6.90
C GLY A 258 -4.40 -0.24 -8.28
N PHE A 259 -4.58 -1.19 -9.20
CA PHE A 259 -4.13 -1.12 -10.59
C PHE A 259 -4.83 0.01 -11.33
N LEU A 260 -6.14 0.18 -11.13
CA LEU A 260 -6.88 1.31 -11.71
C LEU A 260 -6.35 2.65 -11.18
N LEU A 261 -6.04 2.74 -9.88
CA LEU A 261 -5.45 3.95 -9.28
C LEU A 261 -4.05 4.25 -9.83
N ILE A 262 -3.18 3.24 -9.87
CA ILE A 262 -1.81 3.37 -10.39
C ILE A 262 -1.83 3.72 -11.88
N LEU A 263 -2.65 3.02 -12.67
CA LEU A 263 -2.76 3.27 -14.11
C LEU A 263 -3.25 4.70 -14.37
N THR A 264 -4.28 5.16 -13.65
CA THR A 264 -4.78 6.53 -13.76
C THR A 264 -3.70 7.55 -13.40
N GLY A 265 -2.95 7.30 -12.31
CA GLY A 265 -1.86 8.18 -11.88
C GLY A 265 -0.70 8.24 -12.88
N VAL A 266 -0.29 7.10 -13.43
CA VAL A 266 0.79 7.02 -14.44
C VAL A 266 0.36 7.73 -15.73
N LEU A 267 -0.86 7.48 -16.21
CA LEU A 267 -1.39 8.16 -17.40
C LEU A 267 -1.47 9.68 -17.19
N ALA A 268 -1.97 10.13 -16.04
CA ALA A 268 -2.04 11.56 -15.71
C ALA A 268 -0.65 12.20 -15.75
N ILE A 269 0.36 11.57 -15.14
CA ILE A 269 1.73 12.11 -15.14
C ILE A 269 2.40 12.06 -16.52
N ILE A 270 2.15 11.04 -17.33
CA ILE A 270 2.66 10.99 -18.71
C ILE A 270 2.08 12.17 -19.51
N ILE A 271 0.76 12.40 -19.43
CA ILE A 271 0.10 13.53 -20.12
C ILE A 271 0.68 14.87 -19.67
N VAL A 272 0.84 15.06 -18.36
CA VAL A 272 1.39 16.31 -17.78
C VAL A 272 2.87 16.50 -18.13
N THR A 273 3.68 15.43 -18.14
CA THR A 273 5.12 15.52 -18.36
C THR A 273 5.45 15.82 -19.83
N PHE A 274 4.70 15.23 -20.76
CA PHE A 274 4.88 15.47 -22.20
C PHE A 274 4.03 16.62 -22.75
N ASP A 275 3.32 17.34 -21.88
CA ASP A 275 2.45 18.47 -22.24
C ASP A 275 1.47 18.13 -23.39
N ILE A 276 0.90 16.92 -23.37
CA ILE A 276 0.04 16.40 -24.45
C ILE A 276 -1.26 17.23 -24.54
N ILE A 277 -1.81 17.63 -23.38
CA ILE A 277 -3.02 18.45 -23.29
C ILE A 277 -2.80 19.56 -22.24
N PRO A 278 -2.21 20.71 -22.63
CA PRO A 278 -1.76 21.73 -21.67
C PRO A 278 -2.87 22.27 -20.76
N THR A 279 -4.09 22.39 -21.30
CA THR A 279 -5.27 22.89 -20.56
C THR A 279 -5.67 22.00 -19.39
N TRP A 280 -5.33 20.71 -19.43
CA TRP A 280 -5.66 19.73 -18.40
C TRP A 280 -4.52 19.50 -17.40
N ASN A 281 -3.37 20.16 -17.54
CA ASN A 281 -2.21 19.88 -16.67
C ASN A 281 -2.51 20.12 -15.18
N THR A 282 -3.15 21.24 -14.85
CA THR A 282 -3.54 21.58 -13.48
C THR A 282 -4.50 20.54 -12.86
N PRO A 283 -5.66 20.25 -13.46
CA PRO A 283 -6.58 19.25 -12.90
C PRO A 283 -5.98 17.83 -12.89
N LEU A 284 -5.23 17.41 -13.92
CA LEU A 284 -4.60 16.08 -13.95
C LEU A 284 -3.54 15.91 -12.87
N ASN A 285 -2.70 16.92 -12.65
CA ASN A 285 -1.77 16.88 -11.53
C ASN A 285 -2.49 16.82 -10.18
N ARG A 286 -3.61 17.56 -10.05
CA ARG A 286 -4.40 17.52 -8.82
C ARG A 286 -4.99 16.14 -8.55
N VAL A 287 -5.51 15.49 -9.60
CA VAL A 287 -5.96 14.10 -9.54
C VAL A 287 -4.81 13.19 -9.12
N PHE A 288 -3.62 13.34 -9.71
CA PHE A 288 -2.44 12.56 -9.33
C PHE A 288 -2.04 12.74 -7.85
N GLU A 289 -1.97 13.97 -7.36
CA GLU A 289 -1.67 14.25 -5.95
C GLU A 289 -2.71 13.64 -5.01
N CYS A 290 -4.00 13.77 -5.35
CA CYS A 290 -5.08 13.13 -4.59
C CYS A 290 -4.99 11.60 -4.65
N LEU A 291 -4.66 11.02 -5.81
CA LEU A 291 -4.48 9.58 -5.96
C LEU A 291 -3.33 9.07 -5.10
N ILE A 292 -2.22 9.80 -4.99
CA ILE A 292 -1.12 9.40 -4.09
C ILE A 292 -1.55 9.55 -2.64
N HIS A 293 -2.00 10.75 -2.25
CA HIS A 293 -2.19 11.10 -0.85
C HIS A 293 -3.45 10.47 -0.25
N LEU A 294 -4.53 10.37 -1.00
CA LEU A 294 -5.83 9.86 -0.54
C LEU A 294 -6.07 8.39 -0.89
N ASN A 295 -5.09 7.67 -1.46
CA ASN A 295 -5.24 6.23 -1.74
C ASN A 295 -5.74 5.38 -0.57
N PRO A 296 -5.42 5.66 0.71
CA PRO A 296 -5.83 4.76 1.77
C PRO A 296 -7.34 4.83 2.03
N LEU A 297 -8.05 5.86 1.55
CA LEU A 297 -9.53 5.88 1.54
C LEU A 297 -10.12 4.71 0.75
N ILE A 298 -9.40 4.19 -0.23
CA ILE A 298 -9.82 3.06 -1.06
C ILE A 298 -9.11 1.79 -0.61
N ILE A 299 -7.78 1.85 -0.47
CA ILE A 299 -6.97 0.66 -0.18
C ILE A 299 -7.26 0.09 1.20
N CYS A 300 -7.41 0.91 2.25
CA CYS A 300 -7.65 0.40 3.60
C CYS A 300 -9.01 -0.32 3.72
N PRO A 301 -10.14 0.26 3.27
CA PRO A 301 -11.41 -0.47 3.29
C PRO A 301 -11.37 -1.76 2.45
N VAL A 302 -10.82 -1.72 1.23
CA VAL A 302 -10.72 -2.93 0.39
C VAL A 302 -9.90 -4.00 1.09
N LEU A 303 -8.78 -3.65 1.72
CA LEU A 303 -7.93 -4.58 2.44
C LEU A 303 -8.64 -5.21 3.63
N ILE A 304 -9.21 -4.39 4.52
CA ILE A 304 -9.85 -4.83 5.77
C ILE A 304 -11.12 -5.64 5.49
N LEU A 305 -11.94 -5.21 4.52
CA LEU A 305 -13.18 -5.91 4.16
C LEU A 305 -12.92 -7.19 3.35
N SER A 306 -11.74 -7.34 2.74
CA SER A 306 -11.39 -8.55 1.99
C SER A 306 -11.07 -9.76 2.89
N VAL A 307 -10.86 -9.56 4.19
CA VAL A 307 -10.49 -10.62 5.13
C VAL A 307 -11.49 -10.66 6.28
N ASN A 308 -12.21 -11.78 6.40
CA ASN A 308 -13.28 -11.95 7.38
C ASN A 308 -12.83 -11.61 8.81
N THR A 309 -11.63 -12.04 9.21
CA THR A 309 -11.05 -11.75 10.53
C THR A 309 -10.89 -10.25 10.78
N TRP A 310 -10.42 -9.50 9.78
CA TRP A 310 -10.21 -8.06 9.88
C TRP A 310 -11.53 -7.29 9.83
N SER A 311 -12.44 -7.71 8.95
CA SER A 311 -13.79 -7.14 8.86
C SER A 311 -14.56 -7.32 10.18
N LYS A 312 -14.54 -8.52 10.79
CA LYS A 312 -15.15 -8.77 12.11
C LYS A 312 -14.50 -7.92 13.21
N ALA A 313 -13.18 -7.78 13.19
CA ALA A 313 -12.49 -6.92 14.16
C ALA A 313 -12.90 -5.45 14.02
N LEU A 314 -13.05 -4.95 12.78
CA LEU A 314 -13.54 -3.60 12.52
C LEU A 314 -14.95 -3.39 13.09
N LEU A 315 -15.85 -4.36 12.93
CA LEU A 315 -17.22 -4.31 13.47
C LEU A 315 -17.25 -4.32 15.01
N ASN A 316 -16.29 -4.99 15.64
CA ASN A 316 -16.17 -5.05 17.10
C ASN A 316 -15.58 -3.78 17.71
N ILE A 317 -14.87 -2.97 16.92
CA ILE A 317 -14.43 -1.65 17.37
C ILE A 317 -15.68 -0.78 17.45
N ARG A 318 -16.07 -0.41 18.67
CA ARG A 318 -17.18 0.51 18.96
C ARG A 318 -16.86 1.93 18.47
N LEU A 319 -16.88 2.13 17.15
CA LEU A 319 -16.83 3.44 16.51
C LEU A 319 -18.21 3.74 15.91
N PRO A 320 -18.95 4.75 16.42
CA PRO A 320 -20.32 5.03 15.99
C PRO A 320 -20.44 5.36 14.48
N LEU A 321 -19.41 5.96 13.88
CA LEU A 321 -19.36 6.31 12.45
C LEU A 321 -19.29 5.09 11.52
N ILE A 322 -18.65 4.00 11.94
CA ILE A 322 -18.44 2.80 11.11
C ILE A 322 -19.66 1.87 11.20
N HIS A 323 -20.28 1.80 12.38
CA HIS A 323 -21.47 0.99 12.61
C HIS A 323 -22.63 1.38 11.65
N HIS A 324 -22.79 2.68 11.38
CA HIS A 324 -23.89 3.17 10.54
C HIS A 324 -23.66 2.95 9.02
N LEU A 325 -22.41 2.99 8.55
CA LEU A 325 -22.09 2.74 7.14
C LEU A 325 -22.14 1.25 6.78
N MET A 326 -21.84 0.35 7.73
CA MET A 326 -21.73 -1.09 7.45
C MET A 326 -23.04 -1.86 7.57
N LEU A 327 -24.07 -1.33 8.26
CA LEU A 327 -25.41 -1.95 8.28
C LEU A 327 -26.05 -2.09 6.89
N GLN A 328 -25.54 -1.37 5.87
CA GLN A 328 -26.00 -1.48 4.49
C GLN A 328 -25.31 -2.60 3.69
N ILE A 329 -24.24 -3.21 4.22
CA ILE A 329 -23.55 -4.32 3.57
C ILE A 329 -24.12 -5.62 4.16
N PRO A 330 -24.74 -6.51 3.37
CA PRO A 330 -25.32 -7.75 3.88
C PRO A 330 -24.19 -8.68 4.34
N CYS A 331 -23.84 -8.60 5.61
CA CYS A 331 -23.04 -9.62 6.27
C CYS A 331 -23.91 -10.87 6.46
N ILE A 332 -23.44 -12.00 5.94
CA ILE A 332 -24.05 -13.32 6.15
C ILE A 332 -23.98 -13.62 7.66
N ASN A 333 -25.09 -13.36 8.36
CA ASN A 333 -25.30 -13.78 9.73
C ASN A 333 -25.58 -15.28 9.72
N GLU A 334 -24.56 -16.10 9.97
CA GLU A 334 -24.79 -17.48 10.38
C GLU A 334 -25.23 -17.48 11.86
N GLN A 335 -26.54 -17.56 12.10
CA GLN A 335 -27.07 -17.81 13.43
C GLN A 335 -26.78 -19.28 13.82
N PRO A 336 -26.15 -19.53 14.99
CA PRO A 336 -25.93 -20.89 15.45
C PRO A 336 -27.25 -21.54 15.94
N PRO A 337 -27.44 -22.86 15.75
CA PRO A 337 -28.69 -23.53 16.12
C PRO A 337 -28.86 -23.67 17.65
N PRO A 338 -30.12 -23.81 18.15
CA PRO A 338 -30.42 -23.81 19.58
C PRO A 338 -29.89 -25.05 20.33
N ALA A 339 -29.37 -24.80 21.53
CA ALA A 339 -28.80 -25.80 22.43
C ALA A 339 -29.85 -26.77 23.00
N GLY A 340 -29.75 -28.04 22.63
CA GLY A 340 -30.49 -29.17 23.20
C GLY A 340 -29.64 -30.02 24.16
N LYS A 341 -30.30 -30.59 25.16
CA LYS A 341 -29.77 -31.16 26.43
C LYS A 341 -28.63 -32.18 26.34
N VAL A 342 -27.74 -32.05 27.33
CA VAL A 342 -26.49 -32.78 27.59
C VAL A 342 -26.73 -34.20 28.11
N THR A 343 -26.12 -35.17 27.44
CA THR A 343 -25.69 -36.48 27.99
C THR A 343 -24.41 -36.89 27.27
N SER A 344 -23.72 -37.95 27.70
CA SER A 344 -22.35 -38.39 27.34
C SER A 344 -21.92 -38.39 25.85
N GLN A 345 -22.82 -38.08 24.92
CA GLN A 345 -22.50 -37.52 23.61
C GLN A 345 -21.77 -36.15 23.66
N SER A 346 -21.69 -35.48 24.82
CA SER A 346 -21.11 -34.14 24.95
C SER A 346 -19.65 -34.05 24.52
N GLN A 347 -18.81 -35.07 24.71
CA GLN A 347 -17.41 -35.02 24.26
C GLN A 347 -17.29 -35.13 22.73
N LYS A 348 -18.08 -36.01 22.10
CA LYS A 348 -18.12 -36.09 20.62
C LYS A 348 -18.74 -34.84 20.01
N LEU A 349 -19.77 -34.30 20.66
CA LEU A 349 -20.41 -33.06 20.24
C LEU A 349 -19.48 -31.86 20.46
N GLU A 350 -18.77 -31.76 21.58
CA GLU A 350 -17.74 -30.73 21.83
C GLU A 350 -16.62 -30.85 20.82
N THR A 351 -16.14 -32.06 20.54
CA THR A 351 -15.09 -32.29 19.53
C THR A 351 -15.60 -31.90 18.14
N TYR A 352 -16.81 -32.31 17.77
CA TYR A 352 -17.43 -31.92 16.50
C TYR A 352 -17.68 -30.41 16.43
N THR A 353 -18.17 -29.79 17.49
CA THR A 353 -18.43 -28.35 17.58
C THR A 353 -17.11 -27.59 17.54
N TYR A 354 -16.05 -28.09 18.19
CA TYR A 354 -14.71 -27.56 18.11
C TYR A 354 -14.18 -27.66 16.69
N PHE A 355 -14.29 -28.81 16.01
CA PHE A 355 -13.87 -28.96 14.62
C PHE A 355 -14.73 -28.16 13.64
N LEU A 356 -16.02 -27.99 13.92
CA LEU A 356 -16.94 -27.19 13.12
C LEU A 356 -16.67 -25.71 13.31
N GLN A 357 -16.43 -25.24 14.54
CA GLN A 357 -15.93 -23.88 14.81
C GLN A 357 -14.56 -23.66 14.17
N LEU A 358 -13.71 -24.68 14.18
CA LEU A 358 -12.43 -24.76 13.49
C LEU A 358 -12.59 -25.09 11.99
N GLN A 359 -13.80 -25.11 11.46
CA GLN A 359 -14.07 -25.13 10.02
C GLN A 359 -14.72 -23.80 9.61
N VAL A 360 -15.67 -23.29 10.40
CA VAL A 360 -16.39 -22.02 10.20
C VAL A 360 -15.50 -20.81 10.46
N ALA A 361 -14.56 -20.86 11.40
CA ALA A 361 -13.52 -19.83 11.51
C ALA A 361 -12.48 -19.90 10.36
N TRP A 362 -12.58 -20.93 9.51
CA TRP A 362 -11.59 -21.28 8.49
C TRP A 362 -12.11 -21.15 7.05
N GLU A 363 -13.43 -21.06 6.88
CA GLU A 363 -14.15 -20.56 5.69
C GLU A 363 -14.25 -19.03 5.74
#